data_AF-A0A6A6S1Z6-F1
#
_entry.id   AF-A0A6A6S1Z6-F1
#
_cell.length_a   1.000
_cell.length_b   1.000
_cell.length_c   1.000
_cell.angle_alpha   90.00
_cell.angle_beta   90.00
_cell.angle_gamma   90.00
#
_symmetry.space_group_name_H-M   'P 1'
#
loop_
_entity.id
_entity.type
_entity.pdbx_description
1 polymer ?
#
loop_
_entity_poly.entity_id
_entity_poly.type
_entity_poly.pdbx_seq_one_letter_code
_entity_poly.pdbx_strand_id
1 'polypeptide(L)'
;PRVERRWNMSPRPIAQTAPETAKTIPGPNWLWLEPIYEPFRAYGRVQQRRPYTTQFVSALVIYFVGDIVAQTMGPSVQEEGIVNEKAEVEERGWLQAWAEDRDWMRTARALVIGGVAAVPGYRWFLWLGNSFNYGSKVLSLTTKVTVNQVLFTPLFNSYFFGMQSLLSGASVHDTLVRVQNTVPTSWINSCKLWPAVTAFMFMYVPIQYRSIFGGVIAIGWQTYLSLLNQRAAAVEE
;
A
#
# COMPACT_ATOMS: atom_id res chain seq x y z
N PRO A 1 -12.48 -83.90 37.22
CA PRO A 1 -13.37 -82.79 36.80
C PRO A 1 -12.60 -81.75 35.98
N ARG A 2 -12.70 -81.82 34.64
CA ARG A 2 -12.05 -80.89 33.71
C ARG A 2 -13.16 -80.01 33.12
N VAL A 3 -13.20 -78.74 33.51
CA VAL A 3 -14.24 -77.78 33.09
C VAL A 3 -13.87 -77.25 31.71
N GLU A 4 -14.57 -77.69 30.66
CA GLU A 4 -14.46 -77.09 29.33
C GLU A 4 -15.17 -75.73 29.30
N ARG A 5 -14.40 -74.65 29.12
CA ARG A 5 -14.95 -73.32 28.84
C ARG A 5 -15.30 -73.24 27.35
N ARG A 6 -16.60 -73.35 27.03
CA ARG A 6 -17.14 -72.96 25.72
C ARG A 6 -17.05 -71.44 25.58
N TRP A 7 -16.22 -70.97 24.66
CA TRP A 7 -16.20 -69.58 24.25
C TRP A 7 -17.35 -69.34 23.25
N ASN A 8 -18.40 -68.64 23.68
CA ASN A 8 -19.38 -68.08 22.76
C ASN A 8 -18.73 -66.88 22.05
N MET A 9 -18.36 -67.05 20.78
CA MET A 9 -18.01 -65.91 19.92
C MET A 9 -19.28 -65.13 19.61
N SER A 10 -19.36 -63.88 20.06
CA SER A 10 -20.37 -62.93 19.60
C SER A 10 -20.21 -62.72 18.09
N PRO A 11 -21.31 -62.55 17.31
CA PRO A 11 -21.22 -62.25 15.90
C PRO A 11 -20.41 -60.96 15.68
N ARG A 12 -19.53 -60.93 14.67
CA ARG A 12 -18.80 -59.71 14.33
C ARG A 12 -19.80 -58.61 13.95
N PRO A 13 -19.60 -57.36 14.38
CA PRO A 13 -20.47 -56.26 13.98
C PRO A 13 -20.41 -56.13 12.46
N ILE A 14 -21.56 -56.29 11.81
CA ILE A 14 -21.72 -56.01 10.39
C ILE A 14 -21.47 -54.52 10.24
N ALA A 15 -20.44 -54.14 9.48
CA ALA A 15 -20.16 -52.76 9.17
C ALA A 15 -21.39 -52.18 8.44
N GLN A 16 -22.14 -51.33 9.14
CA GLN A 16 -23.16 -50.51 8.49
C GLN A 16 -22.42 -49.58 7.54
N THR A 17 -22.54 -49.81 6.23
CA THR A 17 -22.15 -48.84 5.22
C THR A 17 -22.93 -47.56 5.46
N ALA A 18 -22.21 -46.46 5.71
CA ALA A 18 -22.81 -45.16 5.95
C ALA A 18 -23.76 -44.78 4.79
N PRO A 19 -24.91 -44.13 5.08
CA PRO A 19 -25.83 -43.70 4.05
C PRO A 19 -25.16 -42.70 3.09
N GLU A 20 -25.44 -42.84 1.78
CA GLU A 20 -24.89 -42.02 0.67
C GLU A 20 -25.18 -40.50 0.78
N THR A 21 -25.88 -40.06 1.81
CA THR A 21 -26.17 -38.65 2.07
C THR A 21 -25.07 -37.92 2.84
N ALA A 22 -23.92 -38.56 3.12
CA ALA A 22 -22.68 -37.85 3.46
C ALA A 22 -22.07 -37.14 2.22
N LYS A 23 -22.92 -36.50 1.40
CA LYS A 23 -22.48 -35.50 0.45
C LYS A 23 -22.01 -34.31 1.28
N THR A 24 -20.69 -34.18 1.34
CA THR A 24 -19.91 -33.02 1.75
C THR A 24 -20.77 -31.77 1.88
N ILE A 25 -20.87 -31.22 3.09
CA ILE A 25 -21.29 -29.84 3.27
C ILE A 25 -20.45 -29.03 2.27
N PRO A 26 -21.06 -28.37 1.26
CA PRO A 26 -20.27 -27.59 0.32
C PRO A 26 -19.51 -26.57 1.17
N GLY A 27 -18.18 -26.64 1.09
CA GLY A 27 -17.33 -25.67 1.75
C GLY A 27 -17.79 -24.26 1.35
N PRO A 28 -17.55 -23.24 2.19
CA PRO A 28 -18.04 -21.90 1.90
C PRO A 28 -17.71 -21.50 0.45
N ASN A 29 -18.68 -20.96 -0.29
CA ASN A 29 -18.54 -20.57 -1.72
C ASN A 29 -17.43 -19.52 -1.99
N TRP A 30 -16.69 -19.13 -0.96
CA TRP A 30 -15.59 -18.17 -0.97
C TRP A 30 -14.21 -18.84 -0.89
N LEU A 31 -14.13 -20.18 -0.87
CA LEU A 31 -12.85 -20.91 -0.80
C LEU A 31 -11.93 -20.63 -2.00
N TRP A 32 -12.47 -20.27 -3.17
CA TRP A 32 -11.67 -19.84 -4.31
C TRP A 32 -10.91 -18.52 -4.08
N LEU A 33 -11.28 -17.75 -3.05
CA LEU A 33 -10.55 -16.56 -2.63
C LEU A 33 -9.40 -16.86 -1.66
N GLU A 34 -9.23 -18.10 -1.20
CA GLU A 34 -8.14 -18.45 -0.26
C GLU A 34 -6.74 -18.06 -0.75
N PRO A 35 -6.35 -18.29 -2.03
CA PRO A 35 -5.05 -17.87 -2.53
C PRO A 35 -4.80 -16.36 -2.41
N ILE A 36 -5.87 -15.56 -2.42
CA ILE A 36 -5.81 -14.10 -2.27
C ILE A 36 -5.74 -13.76 -0.78
N TYR A 37 -6.57 -14.36 0.07
CA TYR A 37 -6.64 -14.02 1.50
C TYR A 37 -5.45 -14.51 2.32
N GLU A 38 -4.81 -15.62 1.95
CA GLU A 38 -3.68 -16.17 2.68
C GLU A 38 -2.49 -15.19 2.81
N PRO A 39 -2.01 -14.55 1.72
CA PRO A 39 -1.00 -13.50 1.82
C PRO A 39 -1.41 -12.34 2.72
N PHE A 40 -2.66 -11.85 2.64
CA PHE A 40 -3.13 -10.76 3.51
C PHE A 40 -3.15 -11.17 4.98
N ARG A 41 -3.62 -12.38 5.30
CA ARG A 41 -3.60 -12.90 6.67
C ARG A 41 -2.17 -13.11 7.15
N ALA A 42 -1.28 -13.62 6.31
CA ALA A 42 0.13 -13.77 6.63
C ALA A 42 0.78 -12.42 6.94
N TYR A 43 0.55 -11.42 6.08
CA TYR A 43 0.99 -10.05 6.32
C TYR A 43 0.48 -9.51 7.66
N GLY A 44 -0.83 -9.66 7.94
CA GLY A 44 -1.43 -9.24 9.20
C GLY A 44 -0.77 -9.88 10.43
N ARG A 45 -0.46 -11.19 10.37
CA ARG A 45 0.26 -11.90 11.44
C ARG A 45 1.69 -11.37 11.64
N VAL A 46 2.42 -11.13 10.56
CA VAL A 46 3.79 -10.60 10.63
C VAL A 46 3.77 -9.17 11.18
N GLN A 47 2.86 -8.33 10.71
CA GLN A 47 2.69 -6.95 11.17
C GLN A 47 2.37 -6.87 12.68
N GLN A 48 1.63 -7.83 13.24
CA GLN A 48 1.39 -7.89 14.68
C GLN A 48 2.63 -8.32 15.48
N ARG A 49 3.45 -9.23 14.93
CA ARG A 49 4.67 -9.73 15.59
C ARG A 49 5.86 -8.78 15.50
N ARG A 50 6.04 -8.13 14.34
CA ARG A 50 7.19 -7.27 13.99
C ARG A 50 6.73 -5.98 13.32
N PRO A 51 5.95 -5.13 14.00
CA PRO A 51 5.28 -3.99 13.38
C PRO A 51 6.23 -3.02 12.69
N TYR A 52 7.37 -2.69 13.30
CA TYR A 52 8.30 -1.72 12.73
C TYR A 52 9.00 -2.24 11.46
N THR A 53 9.45 -3.50 11.47
CA THR A 53 10.07 -4.12 10.29
C THR A 53 9.08 -4.23 9.15
N THR A 54 7.85 -4.67 9.43
CA THR A 54 6.83 -4.81 8.39
C THR A 54 6.45 -3.46 7.80
N GLN A 55 6.35 -2.39 8.61
CA GLN A 55 6.09 -1.04 8.11
C GLN A 55 7.23 -0.53 7.24
N PHE A 56 8.49 -0.74 7.65
CA PHE A 56 9.65 -0.36 6.87
C PHE A 56 9.67 -1.05 5.51
N VAL A 57 9.56 -2.39 5.48
CA VAL A 57 9.56 -3.18 4.23
C VAL A 57 8.37 -2.80 3.35
N SER A 58 7.17 -2.62 3.92
CA SER A 58 5.99 -2.21 3.16
C SER A 58 6.17 -0.83 2.54
N ALA A 59 6.74 0.11 3.28
CA ALA A 59 7.04 1.44 2.76
C ALA A 59 8.03 1.37 1.59
N LEU A 60 9.09 0.56 1.70
CA LEU A 60 10.02 0.36 0.58
C LEU A 60 9.29 -0.18 -0.66
N VAL A 61 8.42 -1.18 -0.51
CA VAL A 61 7.65 -1.73 -1.63
C VAL A 61 6.71 -0.68 -2.23
N ILE A 62 5.97 0.06 -1.39
CA ILE A 62 5.04 1.10 -1.84
C ILE A 62 5.78 2.19 -2.62
N TYR A 63 6.91 2.67 -2.10
CA TYR A 63 7.69 3.72 -2.75
C TYR A 63 8.41 3.23 -4.00
N PHE A 64 8.87 1.98 -4.01
CA PHE A 64 9.41 1.34 -5.21
C PHE A 64 8.36 1.34 -6.32
N VAL A 65 7.21 0.71 -6.06
CA VAL A 65 6.13 0.58 -7.06
C VAL A 65 5.62 1.96 -7.47
N GLY A 66 5.43 2.86 -6.51
CA GLY A 66 4.95 4.22 -6.78
C GLY A 66 5.91 5.02 -7.66
N ASP A 67 7.22 4.90 -7.44
CA ASP A 67 8.20 5.59 -8.28
C ASP A 67 8.29 4.96 -9.68
N ILE A 68 8.22 3.63 -9.79
CA ILE A 68 8.16 2.95 -11.09
C ILE A 68 6.94 3.41 -11.91
N VAL A 69 5.77 3.48 -11.28
CA VAL A 69 4.56 4.01 -11.93
C VAL A 69 4.77 5.47 -12.36
N ALA A 70 5.33 6.30 -11.48
CA ALA A 70 5.56 7.71 -11.79
C ALA A 70 6.62 7.94 -12.88
N GLN A 71 7.61 7.07 -13.02
CA GLN A 71 8.59 7.12 -14.11
C GLN A 71 7.96 6.72 -15.44
N THR A 72 7.05 5.74 -15.42
CA THR A 72 6.33 5.27 -16.62
C THR A 72 5.33 6.31 -17.14
N MET A 73 4.84 7.20 -16.27
CA MET A 73 3.85 8.24 -16.61
C MET A 73 4.45 9.64 -16.77
N GLY A 74 5.78 9.79 -16.67
CA GLY A 74 6.45 11.06 -16.97
C GLY A 74 6.19 11.46 -18.43
N PRO A 75 6.19 12.76 -18.77
CA PRO A 75 6.05 13.19 -20.15
C PRO A 75 7.14 12.52 -21.00
N SER A 76 6.71 11.68 -21.93
CA SER A 76 7.55 11.11 -22.97
C SER A 76 8.07 12.26 -23.83
N VAL A 77 9.38 12.51 -23.78
CA VAL A 77 10.05 13.45 -24.65
C VAL A 77 9.90 12.98 -26.10
N GLN A 78 9.19 13.79 -26.89
CA GLN A 78 9.16 13.94 -28.35
C GLN A 78 8.88 12.73 -29.29
N GLU A 79 7.89 12.95 -30.17
CA GLU A 79 7.49 12.11 -31.32
C GLU A 79 8.57 11.90 -32.42
N GLU A 80 9.78 12.45 -32.31
CA GLU A 80 10.81 12.31 -33.36
C GLU A 80 11.72 11.06 -33.20
N GLY A 81 11.70 10.38 -32.05
CA GLY A 81 12.60 9.26 -31.73
C GLY A 81 12.06 7.85 -32.04
N ILE A 82 10.76 7.72 -32.32
CA ILE A 82 10.02 6.43 -32.29
C ILE A 82 10.55 5.39 -33.30
N VAL A 83 11.18 5.82 -34.40
CA VAL A 83 11.72 4.91 -35.42
C VAL A 83 13.10 4.38 -35.03
N ASN A 84 13.95 5.20 -34.41
CA ASN A 84 15.29 4.80 -33.98
C ASN A 84 15.25 3.98 -32.68
N GLU A 85 14.34 4.34 -31.77
CA GLU A 85 14.14 3.65 -30.49
C GLU A 85 13.65 2.20 -30.69
N LYS A 86 12.76 1.96 -31.66
CA LYS A 86 12.30 0.59 -31.96
C LYS A 86 13.41 -0.33 -32.48
N ALA A 87 14.35 0.21 -33.28
CA ALA A 87 15.47 -0.56 -33.79
C ALA A 87 16.51 -0.89 -32.69
N GLU A 88 16.80 0.06 -31.79
CA GLU A 88 17.70 -0.18 -30.65
C GLU A 88 17.09 -1.13 -29.59
N VAL A 89 15.78 -1.08 -29.35
CA VAL A 89 15.07 -1.98 -28.41
C VAL A 89 14.91 -3.40 -28.97
N GLU A 90 14.91 -3.58 -30.29
CA GLU A 90 14.93 -4.92 -30.90
C GLU A 90 16.31 -5.58 -30.76
N GLU A 91 17.39 -4.79 -30.79
CA GLU A 91 18.77 -5.25 -30.59
C GLU A 91 19.10 -5.47 -29.10
N ARG A 92 18.58 -4.61 -28.21
CA ARG A 92 18.69 -4.74 -26.75
C ARG A 92 17.44 -5.42 -26.21
N GLY A 93 17.50 -6.71 -25.87
CA GLY A 93 16.34 -7.46 -25.38
C GLY A 93 15.48 -6.68 -24.36
N TRP A 94 14.15 -6.74 -24.51
CA TRP A 94 13.18 -5.84 -23.86
C TRP A 94 13.38 -5.57 -22.36
N LEU A 95 13.90 -6.54 -21.59
CA LEU A 95 14.21 -6.37 -20.16
C LEU A 95 15.36 -5.38 -19.92
N GLN A 96 16.37 -5.42 -20.78
CA GLN A 96 17.56 -4.60 -20.65
C GLN A 96 17.27 -3.15 -21.02
N ALA A 97 16.58 -2.92 -22.15
CA ALA A 97 16.10 -1.58 -22.51
C ALA A 97 15.23 -0.98 -21.39
N TRP A 98 14.23 -1.74 -20.92
CA TRP A 98 13.37 -1.31 -19.82
C TRP A 98 14.11 -0.98 -18.51
N ALA A 99 15.22 -1.67 -18.25
CA ALA A 99 16.05 -1.41 -17.06
C ALA A 99 16.97 -0.21 -17.25
N GLU A 100 17.50 0.01 -18.45
CA GLU A 100 18.39 1.14 -18.78
C GLU A 100 17.63 2.47 -18.85
N ASP A 101 16.37 2.47 -19.29
CA ASP A 101 15.52 3.67 -19.44
C ASP A 101 15.06 4.28 -18.11
N ARG A 102 15.44 3.69 -16.97
CA ARG A 102 14.95 4.09 -15.65
C ARG A 102 15.99 4.81 -14.83
N ASP A 103 15.52 5.87 -14.16
CA ASP A 103 16.31 6.59 -13.18
C ASP A 103 16.31 5.85 -11.84
N TRP A 104 17.22 4.89 -11.71
CA TRP A 104 17.42 4.13 -10.47
C TRP A 104 17.90 4.99 -9.31
N MET A 105 18.57 6.12 -9.58
CA MET A 105 18.98 7.06 -8.52
C MET A 105 17.76 7.75 -7.92
N ARG A 106 16.81 8.18 -8.76
CA ARG A 106 15.52 8.68 -8.31
C ARG A 106 14.76 7.64 -7.49
N THR A 107 14.74 6.38 -7.93
CA THR A 107 14.13 5.29 -7.16
C THR A 107 14.81 5.10 -5.80
N ALA A 108 16.15 5.09 -5.75
CA ALA A 108 16.88 4.97 -4.50
C ALA A 108 16.54 6.11 -3.52
N ARG A 109 16.43 7.35 -4.01
CA ARG A 109 15.98 8.49 -3.19
C ARG A 109 14.55 8.30 -2.67
N ALA A 110 13.63 7.83 -3.52
CA ALA A 110 12.26 7.52 -3.12
C ALA A 110 12.22 6.45 -2.00
N LEU A 111 13.03 5.40 -2.12
CA LEU A 111 13.16 4.36 -1.08
C LEU A 111 13.66 4.93 0.24
N VAL A 112 14.66 5.82 0.22
CA VAL A 112 15.17 6.50 1.42
C VAL A 112 14.08 7.34 2.08
N ILE A 113 13.35 8.14 1.29
CA ILE A 113 12.24 8.97 1.77
C ILE A 113 11.16 8.09 2.44
N GLY A 114 10.72 7.02 1.76
CA GLY A 114 9.70 6.12 2.29
C GLY A 114 10.16 5.36 3.54
N GLY A 115 11.39 4.83 3.51
CA GLY A 115 11.97 4.07 4.62
C GLY A 115 12.11 4.90 5.89
N VAL A 116 12.59 6.14 5.78
CA VAL A 116 12.74 7.05 6.94
C VAL A 116 11.37 7.47 7.48
N ALA A 117 10.38 7.69 6.62
CA ALA A 117 9.03 8.06 7.04
C ALA A 117 8.21 6.90 7.63
N ALA A 118 8.58 5.64 7.36
CA ALA A 118 7.79 4.47 7.70
C ALA A 118 7.49 4.37 9.21
N VAL A 119 8.51 4.48 10.06
CA VAL A 119 8.36 4.33 11.52
C VAL A 119 7.64 5.54 12.13
N PRO A 120 8.02 6.81 11.85
CA PRO A 120 7.28 7.97 12.32
C PRO A 120 5.81 7.96 11.88
N GLY A 121 5.54 7.63 10.61
CA GLY A 121 4.18 7.53 10.08
C GLY A 121 3.36 6.47 10.81
N TYR A 122 3.91 5.28 11.01
CA TYR A 122 3.24 4.23 11.78
C TYR A 122 2.92 4.65 13.22
N ARG A 123 3.88 5.28 13.90
CA ARG A 123 3.68 5.80 15.26
C ARG A 123 2.60 6.88 15.33
N TRP A 124 2.53 7.74 14.31
CA TRP A 124 1.49 8.77 14.20
C TRP A 124 0.10 8.13 14.15
N PHE A 125 -0.12 7.16 13.26
CA PHE A 125 -1.43 6.50 13.12
C PHE A 125 -1.81 5.65 14.33
N LEU A 126 -0.82 5.07 15.05
CA LEU A 126 -1.05 4.43 16.35
C LEU A 126 -1.52 5.43 17.40
N TRP A 127 -0.80 6.54 17.55
CA TRP A 127 -1.14 7.59 18.50
C TRP A 127 -2.54 8.15 18.19
N LEU A 128 -2.78 8.56 16.94
CA LEU A 128 -4.06 9.14 16.52
C LEU A 128 -5.22 8.15 16.68
N GLY A 129 -4.97 6.85 16.50
CA GLY A 129 -5.95 5.80 16.77
C GLY A 129 -6.37 5.71 18.24
N ASN A 130 -5.42 5.90 19.16
CA ASN A 130 -5.61 5.79 20.61
C ASN A 130 -6.02 7.12 21.26
N SER A 131 -5.82 8.26 20.59
CA SER A 131 -6.23 9.59 21.04
C SER A 131 -7.66 9.92 20.60
N PHE A 132 -8.27 10.94 21.22
CA PHE A 132 -9.57 11.51 20.82
C PHE A 132 -10.72 10.48 20.73
N ASN A 133 -10.76 9.50 21.63
CA ASN A 133 -11.82 8.50 21.72
C ASN A 133 -12.94 8.99 22.65
N TYR A 134 -13.87 9.76 22.08
CA TYR A 134 -15.04 10.30 22.78
C TYR A 134 -16.23 9.33 22.75
N GLY A 135 -17.24 9.59 23.57
CA GLY A 135 -18.49 8.82 23.55
C GLY A 135 -19.22 8.88 22.19
N SER A 136 -19.09 9.99 21.46
CA SER A 136 -19.59 10.11 20.08
C SER A 136 -18.56 9.60 19.07
N LYS A 137 -18.97 8.62 18.26
CA LYS A 137 -18.14 8.07 17.17
C LYS A 137 -17.87 9.11 16.08
N VAL A 138 -18.86 9.95 15.76
CA VAL A 138 -18.72 11.02 14.77
C VAL A 138 -17.73 12.07 15.25
N LEU A 139 -17.84 12.51 16.51
CA LEU A 139 -16.90 13.47 17.08
C LEU A 139 -15.47 12.93 17.06
N SER A 140 -15.29 11.68 17.52
CA SER A 140 -13.97 11.02 17.53
C SER A 140 -13.36 10.94 16.13
N LEU A 141 -14.16 10.56 15.14
CA LEU A 141 -13.70 10.43 13.77
C LEU A 141 -13.34 11.80 13.17
N THR A 142 -14.23 12.78 13.27
CA THR A 142 -14.01 14.13 12.74
C THR A 142 -12.80 14.77 13.39
N THR A 143 -12.64 14.66 14.72
CA THR A 143 -11.44 15.17 15.40
C THR A 143 -10.16 14.50 14.89
N LYS A 144 -10.14 13.17 14.72
CA LYS A 144 -8.97 12.46 14.19
C LYS A 144 -8.62 12.90 12.77
N VAL A 145 -9.61 13.03 11.90
CA VAL A 145 -9.41 13.50 10.52
C VAL A 145 -8.89 14.92 10.51
N THR A 146 -9.49 15.84 11.29
CA THR A 146 -9.03 17.23 11.38
C THR A 146 -7.61 17.33 11.91
N VAL A 147 -7.26 16.61 12.97
CA VAL A 147 -5.90 16.56 13.53
C VAL A 147 -4.90 16.03 12.49
N ASN A 148 -5.29 15.00 11.73
CA ASN A 148 -4.44 14.47 10.65
C ASN A 148 -4.22 15.49 9.52
N GLN A 149 -5.27 16.21 9.11
CA GLN A 149 -5.17 17.21 8.05
C GLN A 149 -4.35 18.43 8.50
N VAL A 150 -4.55 18.92 9.72
CA VAL A 150 -3.92 20.17 10.19
C VAL A 150 -2.49 19.97 10.67
N LEU A 151 -2.15 18.79 11.21
CA LEU A 151 -0.81 18.55 11.75
C LEU A 151 0.01 17.62 10.86
N PHE A 152 -0.46 16.40 10.62
CA PHE A 152 0.33 15.40 9.92
C PHE A 152 0.61 15.78 8.48
N THR A 153 -0.42 16.20 7.76
CA THR A 153 -0.31 16.47 6.32
C THR A 153 0.71 17.56 5.99
N PRO A 154 0.69 18.77 6.62
CA PRO A 154 1.70 19.79 6.33
C PRO A 154 3.11 19.38 6.79
N LEU A 155 3.25 18.67 7.92
CA LEU A 155 4.54 18.17 8.40
C LEU A 155 5.12 17.14 7.43
N PHE A 156 4.30 16.17 7.01
CA PHE A 156 4.69 15.13 6.07
C PHE A 156 5.03 15.71 4.70
N ASN A 157 4.25 16.66 4.18
CA ASN A 157 4.54 17.31 2.91
C ASN A 157 5.85 18.10 2.97
N SER A 158 6.09 18.84 4.06
CA SER A 158 7.34 19.58 4.26
C SER A 158 8.54 18.64 4.29
N TYR A 159 8.42 17.52 5.01
CA TYR A 159 9.42 16.46 5.02
C TYR A 159 9.64 15.86 3.62
N PHE A 160 8.57 15.49 2.92
CA PHE A 160 8.64 14.80 1.64
C PHE A 160 9.30 15.68 0.56
N PHE A 161 8.80 16.91 0.36
CA PHE A 161 9.37 17.83 -0.62
C PHE A 161 10.76 18.32 -0.21
N GLY A 162 10.99 18.52 1.08
CA GLY A 162 12.30 18.89 1.62
C GLY A 162 13.34 17.81 1.33
N MET A 163 13.05 16.57 1.71
CA MET A 163 13.95 15.43 1.47
C MET A 163 14.15 15.17 -0.01
N GLN A 164 13.09 15.24 -0.83
CA GLN A 164 13.20 15.10 -2.28
C GLN A 164 14.13 16.16 -2.89
N SER A 165 14.03 17.42 -2.46
CA SER A 165 14.88 18.51 -2.91
C SER A 165 16.34 18.31 -2.50
N LEU A 166 16.60 18.04 -1.21
CA LEU A 166 17.96 17.84 -0.68
C LEU A 166 18.65 16.64 -1.30
N LEU A 167 17.95 15.51 -1.43
CA LEU A 167 18.51 14.30 -2.04
C LEU A 167 18.76 14.47 -3.55
N SER A 168 18.09 15.43 -4.19
CA SER A 168 18.37 15.81 -5.59
C SER A 168 19.57 16.76 -5.73
N GLY A 169 20.21 17.16 -4.62
CA GLY A 169 21.40 18.00 -4.61
C GLY A 169 21.12 19.51 -4.52
N ALA A 170 19.87 19.93 -4.26
CA ALA A 170 19.54 21.33 -4.09
C ALA A 170 20.13 21.92 -2.79
N SER A 171 20.38 23.22 -2.78
CA SER A 171 20.81 23.92 -1.57
C SER A 171 19.69 23.92 -0.51
N VAL A 172 20.06 24.12 0.77
CA VAL A 172 19.09 24.24 1.87
C VAL A 172 18.18 25.44 1.64
N HIS A 173 18.72 26.56 1.14
CA HIS A 173 17.94 27.76 0.85
C HIS A 173 16.88 27.49 -0.22
N ASP A 174 17.27 26.90 -1.36
CA ASP A 174 16.33 26.62 -2.46
C ASP A 174 15.28 25.59 -2.05
N THR A 175 15.69 24.64 -1.21
CA THR A 175 14.77 23.67 -0.61
C THR A 175 13.72 24.36 0.25
N LEU A 176 14.10 25.31 1.10
CA LEU A 176 13.16 26.05 1.94
C LEU A 176 12.17 26.85 1.10
N VAL A 177 12.65 27.56 0.08
CA VAL A 177 11.79 28.31 -0.85
C VAL A 177 10.81 27.37 -1.56
N ARG A 178 11.29 26.23 -2.06
CA ARG A 178 10.44 25.21 -2.69
C ARG A 178 9.37 24.70 -1.73
N VAL A 179 9.75 24.32 -0.52
CA VAL A 179 8.81 23.82 0.50
C VAL A 179 7.74 24.88 0.81
N GLN A 180 8.14 26.14 1.02
CA GLN A 180 7.21 27.24 1.31
C GLN A 180 6.20 27.46 0.17
N ASN A 181 6.63 27.33 -1.08
CA ASN A 181 5.78 27.55 -2.24
C ASN A 181 4.89 26.33 -2.58
N THR A 182 5.40 25.12 -2.39
CA THR A 182 4.71 23.88 -2.82
C THR A 182 3.79 23.30 -1.75
N VAL A 183 4.16 23.37 -0.46
CA VAL A 183 3.39 22.73 0.62
C VAL A 183 1.96 23.28 0.76
N PRO A 184 1.70 24.61 0.71
CA PRO A 184 0.33 25.13 0.84
C PRO A 184 -0.60 24.60 -0.25
N THR A 185 -0.14 24.65 -1.50
CA THR A 185 -0.89 24.14 -2.65
C THR A 185 -1.13 22.64 -2.55
N SER A 186 -0.08 21.88 -2.18
CA SER A 186 -0.18 20.43 -1.97
C SER A 186 -1.16 20.07 -0.85
N TRP A 187 -1.16 20.84 0.24
CA TRP A 187 -2.07 20.64 1.37
C TRP A 187 -3.53 20.88 0.98
N ILE A 188 -3.84 21.97 0.27
CA ILE A 188 -5.19 22.26 -0.22
C ILE A 188 -5.68 21.15 -1.16
N ASN A 189 -4.83 20.71 -2.08
CA ASN A 189 -5.16 19.59 -2.96
C ASN A 189 -5.37 18.28 -2.18
N SER A 190 -4.58 18.06 -1.13
CA SER A 190 -4.73 16.88 -0.28
C SER A 190 -6.08 16.86 0.45
N CYS A 191 -6.59 18.02 0.87
CA CYS A 191 -7.90 18.14 1.52
C CYS A 191 -9.09 17.72 0.63
N LYS A 192 -8.91 17.57 -0.70
CA LYS A 192 -9.97 17.11 -1.61
C LYS A 192 -10.26 15.62 -1.49
N LEU A 193 -9.25 14.80 -1.18
CA LEU A 193 -9.35 13.34 -1.16
C LEU A 193 -9.06 12.75 0.22
N TRP A 194 -8.00 13.20 0.87
CA TRP A 194 -7.46 12.55 2.06
C TRP A 194 -8.36 12.58 3.30
N PRO A 195 -9.25 13.57 3.52
CA PRO A 195 -10.19 13.51 4.63
C PRO A 195 -11.14 12.31 4.54
N ALA A 196 -11.68 12.03 3.35
CA ALA A 196 -12.55 10.88 3.11
C ALA A 196 -11.79 9.55 3.27
N VAL A 197 -10.57 9.48 2.72
CA VAL A 197 -9.69 8.31 2.86
C VAL A 197 -9.35 8.04 4.32
N THR A 198 -9.02 9.08 5.08
CA THR A 198 -8.67 8.99 6.50
C THR A 198 -9.88 8.54 7.33
N ALA A 199 -11.06 9.11 7.04
CA ALA A 199 -12.30 8.70 7.70
C ALA A 199 -12.61 7.21 7.45
N PHE A 200 -12.51 6.77 6.20
CA PHE A 200 -12.70 5.37 5.81
C PHE A 200 -11.66 4.46 6.49
N MET A 201 -10.40 4.87 6.49
CA MET A 201 -9.29 4.13 7.11
C MET A 201 -9.54 3.90 8.61
N PHE A 202 -10.01 4.91 9.34
CA PHE A 202 -10.30 4.76 10.77
C PHE A 202 -11.57 3.96 11.06
N MET A 203 -12.54 3.97 10.15
CA MET A 203 -13.81 3.25 10.33
C MET A 203 -13.71 1.77 9.97
N TYR A 204 -13.01 1.42 8.89
CA TYR A 204 -13.09 0.09 8.28
C TYR A 204 -11.76 -0.65 8.20
N VAL A 205 -10.62 0.05 8.23
CA VAL A 205 -9.31 -0.57 7.98
C VAL A 205 -8.62 -0.91 9.32
N PRO A 206 -8.37 -2.20 9.61
CA PRO A 206 -7.60 -2.61 10.76
C PRO A 206 -6.21 -2.00 10.74
N ILE A 207 -5.65 -1.66 11.90
CA ILE A 207 -4.42 -0.89 12.00
C ILE A 207 -3.23 -1.51 11.26
N GLN A 208 -3.16 -2.84 11.21
CA GLN A 208 -2.13 -3.57 10.48
C GLN A 208 -2.12 -3.30 8.98
N TYR A 209 -3.28 -3.01 8.36
CA TYR A 209 -3.42 -2.83 6.91
C TYR A 209 -3.42 -1.36 6.48
N ARG A 210 -3.45 -0.41 7.41
CA ARG A 210 -3.58 1.02 7.11
C ARG A 210 -2.46 1.57 6.22
N SER A 211 -1.23 1.11 6.41
CA SER A 211 -0.07 1.54 5.61
C SER A 211 -0.18 1.07 4.16
N ILE A 212 -0.50 -0.21 3.92
CA ILE A 212 -0.75 -0.73 2.57
C ILE A 212 -1.93 -0.01 1.92
N PHE A 213 -3.04 0.12 2.64
CA PHE A 213 -4.22 0.83 2.14
C PHE A 213 -3.88 2.26 1.73
N GLY A 214 -3.21 3.02 2.59
CA GLY A 214 -2.76 4.38 2.28
C GLY A 214 -1.80 4.44 1.09
N GLY A 215 -0.86 3.49 1.00
CA GLY A 215 0.09 3.39 -0.11
C GLY A 215 -0.58 3.16 -1.46
N VAL A 216 -1.56 2.25 -1.53
CA VAL A 216 -2.31 1.98 -2.77
C VAL A 216 -3.09 3.23 -3.21
N ILE A 217 -3.77 3.91 -2.28
CA ILE A 217 -4.46 5.16 -2.59
C ILE A 217 -3.48 6.25 -3.04
N ALA A 218 -2.30 6.35 -2.41
CA ALA A 218 -1.28 7.32 -2.80
C ALA A 218 -0.79 7.09 -4.24
N ILE A 219 -0.51 5.85 -4.64
CA ILE A 219 -0.10 5.53 -6.02
C ILE A 219 -1.19 5.93 -7.02
N GLY A 220 -2.46 5.60 -6.72
CA GLY A 220 -3.61 5.98 -7.54
C GLY A 220 -3.79 7.51 -7.63
N TRP A 221 -3.58 8.22 -6.52
CA TRP A 221 -3.63 9.68 -6.50
C TRP A 221 -2.53 10.33 -7.35
N GLN A 222 -1.28 9.84 -7.24
CA GLN A 222 -0.17 10.33 -8.07
C GLN A 222 -0.43 10.10 -9.56
N THR A 223 -1.00 8.94 -9.89
CA THR A 223 -1.42 8.60 -11.25
C THR A 223 -2.50 9.54 -11.76
N TYR A 224 -3.54 9.79 -10.95
CA TYR A 224 -4.62 10.72 -11.29
C TYR A 224 -4.12 12.14 -11.52
N LEU A 225 -3.25 12.65 -10.66
CA LEU A 225 -2.66 13.98 -10.82
C LEU A 225 -1.81 14.09 -12.10
N SER A 226 -1.04 13.06 -12.44
CA SER A 226 -0.27 13.01 -13.69
C SER A 226 -1.20 13.11 -14.91
N LEU A 227 -2.28 12.32 -14.95
CA LEU A 227 -3.25 12.36 -16.04
C LEU A 227 -4.00 13.70 -16.13
N LEU A 228 -4.34 14.30 -14.98
CA LEU A 228 -5.00 15.59 -14.95
C LEU A 228 -4.08 16.70 -15.50
N ASN A 229 -2.81 16.68 -15.11
CA ASN A 229 -1.81 17.63 -15.60
C ASN A 229 -1.58 17.48 -17.11
N GLN A 230 -1.51 16.25 -17.62
CA GLN A 230 -1.39 15.98 -19.07
C GLN A 230 -2.61 16.51 -19.85
N ARG A 231 -3.82 16.30 -19.35
CA ARG A 231 -5.04 16.81 -19.98
C ARG A 231 -5.14 18.33 -19.95
N ALA A 232 -4.69 18.97 -18.87
CA ALA A 232 -4.66 20.42 -18.79
C ALA A 232 -3.69 21.01 -19.83
N ALA A 233 -2.50 20.42 -19.96
CA ALA A 233 -1.53 20.84 -20.99
C ALA A 233 -2.10 20.69 -22.42
N ALA A 234 -2.78 19.59 -22.72
CA ALA A 234 -3.38 19.35 -24.04
C ALA A 234 -4.58 20.25 -24.39
N VAL A 235 -5.14 20.98 -23.43
CA VAL A 235 -6.23 21.96 -23.66
C VAL A 235 -5.69 23.38 -23.81
N GLU A 236 -4.45 23.62 -23.35
CA GLU A 236 -3.76 24.91 -23.49
C GLU A 236 -3.04 25.04 -24.86
N GLU A 237 -2.87 23.94 -25.58
CA GLU A 237 -2.40 23.86 -26.98
C GLU A 237 -3.55 23.96 -28.00
#